data_AF-A0A0K2C1B9-F1
#
_entry.id   AF-A0A0K2C1B9-F1
#
_cell.length_a   1.000
_cell.length_b   1.000
_cell.length_c   1.000
_cell.angle_alpha   90.00
_cell.angle_beta   90.00
_cell.angle_gamma   90.00
#
_symmetry.space_group_name_H-M   'P 1'
#
loop_
_entity.id
_entity.type
_entity.pdbx_description
1 polymer ?
#
loop_
_entity_poly.entity_id
_entity_poly.type
_entity_poly.pdbx_seq_one_letter_code
_entity_poly.pdbx_strand_id
1 'polypeptide(L)'
;SFHLALAREDCVYFIGGHSLTLDSRPPRLFRLRVELLQGSPLLSCETLDTGISISSAIISRTGPTHRYIILGGYQSDSKKRMECSTVILD
;
A
#
# COMPACT_ATOMS: atom_id res chain seq x y z
N SER A 1 -5.56 8.73 4.24
CA SER A 1 -6.68 8.39 3.33
C SER A 1 -6.16 8.07 1.94
N PHE A 2 -6.97 7.44 1.08
CA PHE A 2 -6.64 7.16 -0.32
C PHE A 2 -5.32 6.38 -0.55
N HIS A 3 -4.95 5.52 0.40
CA HIS A 3 -3.82 4.60 0.26
C HIS A 3 -4.24 3.38 -0.56
N LEU A 4 -3.25 2.62 -1.04
CA LEU A 4 -3.47 1.29 -1.58
C LEU A 4 -3.41 0.26 -0.45
N ALA A 5 -4.22 -0.79 -0.57
CA ALA A 5 -4.17 -1.95 0.32
C ALA A 5 -4.09 -3.23 -0.53
N LEU A 6 -3.05 -4.03 -0.30
CA LEU A 6 -2.83 -5.31 -0.96
C LEU A 6 -2.81 -6.41 0.10
N ALA A 7 -3.61 -7.47 -0.09
CA ALA A 7 -3.62 -8.60 0.82
C ALA A 7 -2.87 -9.79 0.22
N ARG A 8 -2.06 -10.45 1.04
CA ARG A 8 -1.43 -11.73 0.75
C ARG A 8 -1.37 -12.55 2.04
N GLU A 9 -1.92 -13.77 2.00
CA GLU A 9 -1.92 -14.69 3.13
C GLU A 9 -2.47 -14.03 4.42
N ASP A 10 -1.68 -14.00 5.49
CA ASP A 10 -2.01 -13.40 6.78
C ASP A 10 -1.62 -11.91 6.89
N CYS A 11 -1.21 -11.29 5.78
CA CYS A 11 -0.68 -9.93 5.73
C CYS A 11 -1.49 -8.98 4.84
N VAL A 12 -1.59 -7.72 5.28
CA VAL A 12 -2.09 -6.58 4.49
C VAL A 12 -1.00 -5.52 4.39
N TYR A 13 -0.68 -5.14 3.16
CA TYR A 13 0.30 -4.13 2.83
C TYR A 13 -0.39 -2.82 2.49
N PHE A 14 -0.09 -1.76 3.26
CA PHE A 14 -0.58 -0.41 3.02
C PHE A 14 0.50 0.42 2.34
N ILE A 15 0.18 1.01 1.19
CA ILE A 15 1.13 1.77 0.37
C ILE A 15 0.63 3.21 0.19
N GLY A 16 1.49 4.17 0.52
CA GLY A 16 1.26 5.59 0.32
C GLY A 16 0.06 6.13 1.10
N GLY A 17 -0.77 6.91 0.41
CA GLY A 17 -1.88 7.67 0.95
C GLY A 17 -1.54 9.15 1.19
N HIS A 18 -2.59 9.91 1.50
CA HIS A 18 -2.50 11.32 1.90
C HIS A 18 -2.88 11.47 3.37
N SER A 19 -2.03 12.15 4.13
CA SER A 19 -2.28 12.58 5.51
C SER A 19 -2.88 13.98 5.47
N LEU A 20 -4.18 14.09 5.76
CA LEU A 20 -4.88 15.37 5.78
C LEU A 20 -4.36 16.32 6.86
N THR A 21 -4.00 15.78 8.02
CA THR A 21 -3.52 16.58 9.16
C THR A 21 -2.15 17.21 8.93
N LEU A 22 -1.29 16.53 8.17
CA LEU A 22 0.06 17.00 7.82
C LEU A 22 0.13 17.56 6.40
N ASP A 23 -0.99 17.58 5.68
CA ASP A 23 -1.11 17.83 4.25
C ASP A 23 0.05 17.25 3.41
N SER A 24 0.30 15.95 3.58
CA SER A 24 1.47 15.30 2.99
C SER A 24 1.19 13.91 2.45
N ARG A 25 2.01 13.49 1.49
CA ARG A 25 2.02 12.12 0.92
C ARG A 25 3.32 11.42 1.30
N PRO A 26 3.47 10.97 2.55
CA PRO A 26 4.69 10.30 2.97
C PRO A 26 4.85 8.97 2.20
N PRO A 27 6.07 8.57 1.82
CA PRO A 27 6.33 7.32 1.09
C PRO A 27 6.25 6.11 2.03
N ARG A 28 5.06 5.86 2.58
CA ARG A 28 4.84 4.80 3.59
C ARG A 28 4.61 3.45 2.92
N LEU A 29 5.23 2.42 3.50
CA LEU A 29 4.87 1.02 3.29
C LEU A 29 4.75 0.37 4.66
N PHE A 30 3.55 -0.08 4.99
CA PHE A 30 3.32 -0.83 6.23
C PHE A 30 2.89 -2.25 5.90
N ARG A 31 3.40 -3.22 6.65
CA ARG A 31 2.87 -4.59 6.66
C ARG A 31 2.15 -4.82 7.97
N LEU A 32 0.84 -4.99 7.90
CA LEU A 32 0.02 -5.47 9.02
C LEU A 32 -0.13 -6.99 8.88
N ARG A 33 0.33 -7.74 9.88
CA ARG A 33 0.16 -9.18 9.97
C ARG A 33 -0.92 -9.51 11.00
N VAL A 34 -1.80 -10.44 10.65
CA VAL A 34 -2.97 -10.84 11.44
C VAL A 34 -2.95 -12.35 11.66
N GLU A 35 -2.70 -12.78 12.89
CA GLU A 35 -2.69 -14.18 13.27
C GLU A 35 -3.96 -14.53 14.06
N LEU A 36 -4.72 -15.52 13.59
CA LEU A 36 -6.00 -15.91 14.19
C LEU A 36 -5.76 -17.00 15.26
N LEU A 37 -5.59 -16.58 16.51
CA LEU A 37 -5.47 -17.46 17.66
C LEU A 37 -6.83 -17.71 18.31
N GLN A 38 -6.97 -18.83 19.03
CA GLN A 38 -8.18 -19.10 19.82
C GLN A 38 -8.28 -18.09 20.98
N GLY A 39 -9.37 -17.33 21.02
CA GLY A 39 -9.61 -16.26 22.01
C GLY A 39 -9.57 -14.87 21.40
N SER A 40 -8.42 -14.45 20.85
CA SER A 40 -8.22 -13.12 20.26
C SER A 40 -7.19 -13.14 19.12
N PRO A 41 -7.34 -12.30 18.08
CA PRO A 41 -6.33 -12.17 17.05
C PRO A 41 -5.05 -11.51 17.59
N LEU A 42 -3.90 -11.97 17.14
CA LEU A 42 -2.62 -11.30 17.36
C LEU A 42 -2.31 -10.41 16.14
N LEU A 43 -1.94 -9.15 16.41
CA LEU A 43 -1.64 -8.15 15.39
C LEU A 43 -0.19 -7.69 15.53
N SER A 44 0.53 -7.61 14.42
CA SER A 44 1.84 -6.94 14.36
C SER A 44 1.90 -6.03 13.14
N CYS A 45 2.55 -4.88 13.30
CA CYS A 45 2.69 -3.89 12.23
C CYS A 45 4.15 -3.50 12.10
N GLU A 46 4.69 -3.59 10.90
CA GLU A 46 6.06 -3.17 10.58
C GLU A 46 6.04 -2.06 9.53
N THR A 47 7.05 -1.19 9.59
CA THR A 47 7.34 -0.23 8.52
C THR A 47 8.45 -0.79 7.65
N LEU A 48 8.27 -0.71 6.33
CA LEU A 48 9.23 -1.17 5.34
C LEU A 48 9.79 0.03 4.56
N ASP A 49 11.06 -0.04 4.15
CA ASP A 49 11.80 1.11 3.61
C ASP A 49 11.48 1.44 2.13
N THR A 50 10.76 0.57 1.42
CA THR A 50 10.52 0.67 -0.03
C THR A 50 9.18 1.31 -0.41
N GLY A 51 8.66 2.19 0.45
CA GLY A 51 7.40 2.89 0.19
C GLY A 51 7.45 3.90 -0.96
N ILE A 52 6.27 4.24 -1.48
CA ILE A 52 6.11 5.16 -2.60
C ILE A 52 5.20 6.32 -2.16
N SER A 53 5.61 7.55 -2.45
CA SER A 53 4.78 8.74 -2.24
C SER A 53 3.71 8.82 -3.32
N ILE A 54 2.50 8.38 -2.98
CA ILE A 54 1.38 8.29 -3.92
C ILE A 54 0.04 8.32 -3.18
N SER A 55 -0.99 8.93 -3.76
CA SER A 55 -2.37 8.81 -3.28
C SER A 55 -3.35 8.56 -4.43
N SER A 56 -4.49 7.95 -4.13
CA SER A 56 -5.61 7.73 -5.07
C SER A 56 -5.21 6.98 -6.35
N ALA A 57 -4.25 6.06 -6.23
CA ALA A 57 -3.83 5.23 -7.34
C ALA A 57 -4.78 4.05 -7.55
N ILE A 58 -4.72 3.46 -8.74
CA ILE A 58 -5.49 2.27 -9.11
C ILE A 58 -4.56 1.07 -9.08
N ILE A 59 -5.02 -0.04 -8.51
CA ILE A 59 -4.30 -1.31 -8.51
C ILE A 59 -5.01 -2.34 -9.37
N SER A 60 -4.24 -3.10 -10.13
CA SER A 60 -4.75 -4.24 -10.90
C SER A 60 -3.85 -5.46 -10.74
N ARG A 61 -4.43 -6.61 -10.42
CA ARG A 61 -3.69 -7.88 -10.34
C ARG A 61 -3.46 -8.41 -11.76
N THR A 62 -2.21 -8.68 -12.11
CA THR A 62 -1.82 -9.08 -13.47
C THR A 62 -1.48 -10.55 -13.63
N GLY A 63 -1.63 -11.36 -12.58
CA GLY A 63 -1.39 -12.80 -12.62
C GLY A 63 -1.59 -13.52 -11.29
N PRO A 64 -1.40 -14.85 -11.27
CA PRO A 64 -1.63 -15.67 -10.08
C PRO A 64 -0.60 -15.42 -8.97
N THR A 65 0.62 -14.99 -9.30
CA THR A 65 1.78 -14.89 -8.38
C THR A 65 1.80 -13.60 -7.53
N HIS A 66 0.68 -13.16 -6.96
CA HIS A 66 0.57 -11.90 -6.19
C HIS A 66 1.30 -10.70 -6.84
N ARG A 67 1.17 -10.62 -8.18
CA ARG A 67 1.76 -9.56 -9.00
C ARG A 67 0.71 -8.52 -9.34
N TYR A 68 1.00 -7.27 -9.03
CA TYR A 68 0.10 -6.14 -9.22
C TYR A 68 0.77 -5.07 -10.07
N ILE A 69 -0.03 -4.30 -10.79
CA ILE A 69 0.38 -3.03 -11.40
C ILE A 69 -0.36 -1.91 -10.70
N ILE A 70 0.39 -0.90 -10.27
CA ILE A 70 -0.10 0.38 -9.77
C ILE A 70 -0.12 1.37 -10.93
N LEU A 71 -1.27 1.96 -11.18
CA LEU A 71 -1.55 2.91 -12.27
C LEU A 71 -1.98 4.27 -11.69
N GLY A 72 -1.44 5.34 -12.27
CA GLY A 72 -1.90 6.70 -11.99
C GLY A 72 -1.74 7.15 -10.54
N GLY A 73 -2.65 8.01 -10.08
CA GLY A 73 -2.62 8.64 -8.75
C GLY A 73 -1.95 10.03 -8.76
N TYR A 74 -1.61 10.52 -7.57
CA TYR A 74 -1.01 11.84 -7.37
C TYR A 74 0.31 11.74 -6.58
N GLN A 75 1.34 12.43 -7.05
CA GLN A 75 2.63 12.61 -6.35
C GLN A 75 2.56 13.83 -5.41
N SER A 76 1.85 14.88 -5.81
CA SER A 76 1.53 16.06 -5.01
C SER A 76 0.16 16.61 -5.42
N ASP A 77 -0.35 17.64 -4.75
CA ASP A 77 -1.69 18.20 -5.04
C ASP A 77 -1.81 18.76 -6.46
N SER A 78 -0.69 19.25 -7.02
CA SER A 78 -0.62 19.80 -8.37
C SER A 78 0.00 18.84 -9.39
N LYS A 79 0.43 17.63 -9.00
CA LYS A 79 1.16 16.71 -9.88
C LYS A 79 0.57 15.30 -9.86
N LYS A 80 -0.09 14.94 -10.97
CA LYS A 80 -0.49 13.55 -11.24
C LYS A 80 0.73 12.68 -11.50
N ARG A 81 0.62 11.41 -11.14
CA ARG A 81 1.61 10.39 -11.44
C ARG A 81 1.35 9.83 -12.84
N MET A 82 2.32 9.94 -13.73
CA MET A 82 2.24 9.46 -15.12
C MET A 82 2.96 8.13 -15.34
N GLU A 83 3.56 7.57 -14.30
CA GLU A 83 4.31 6.31 -14.32
C GLU A 83 3.47 5.15 -13.79
N CYS A 84 3.80 3.94 -14.24
CA CYS A 84 3.26 2.69 -13.71
C CYS A 84 4.34 1.96 -12.91
N SER A 85 3.95 1.24 -11.85
CA SER A 85 4.86 0.36 -11.12
C SER A 85 4.31 -1.04 -11.01
N THR A 86 5.19 -2.02 -11.16
CA THR A 86 4.89 -3.39 -10.77
C THR A 86 5.22 -3.59 -9.30
N VAL A 87 4.31 -4.21 -8.56
CA VAL A 87 4.52 -4.67 -7.18
C VAL A 87 4.39 -6.17 -7.17
N ILE A 88 5.37 -6.83 -6.60
CA ILE A 88 5.36 -8.27 -6.35
C ILE A 88 5.39 -8.41 -4.83
N LEU A 89 4.41 -9.13 -4.28
CA LEU A 89 4.44 -9.54 -2.89
C LEU A 89 4.99 -10.96 -2.87
N ASP A 90 6.13 -11.18 -2.21
CA ASP A 90 6.79 -12.48 -2.01
C ASP A 90 6.38 -13.18 -0.70
#